data_AF-A0AAD2EML0-F1
#
_entry.id   AF-A0AAD2EML0-F1
#
_cell.length_a   1.000
_cell.length_b   1.000
_cell.length_c   1.000
_cell.angle_alpha   90.00
_cell.angle_beta   90.00
_cell.angle_gamma   90.00
#
_symmetry.space_group_name_H-M   'P 1'
#
loop_
_entity.id
_entity.type
_entity.pdbx_description
1 polymer ?
#
loop_
_entity_poly.entity_id
_entity_poly.type
_entity_poly.pdbx_seq_one_letter_code
_entity_poly.pdbx_strand_id
1 'polypeptide(L)'
;MAVRLPSAFGALMLGASCLLFTGCASVRPANDLFAATQDTDATVTRYQGRFSARYTQGNAEQSAVGSFLWRERGPDVQLELMSPLGQTLAIVSQNNQGATLELPNQPARRAPEVDTLMQDALGFSLPVSGLRDWLRARPAPGTPARVARDAQSRPETIEQNGWTVRYVAWTDDAPGDARIRRLDLERPQGANGPLTVRLVLDQ
;
A
#
# COMPACT_ATOMS: atom_id res chain seq x y z
N MET A 1 -85.15 -10.39 13.67
CA MET A 1 -85.73 -11.74 13.54
C MET A 1 -85.22 -12.29 12.21
N ALA A 2 -84.02 -12.87 12.14
CA ALA A 2 -83.61 -14.22 12.56
C ALA A 2 -83.68 -15.25 11.40
N VAL A 3 -82.73 -16.20 11.37
CA VAL A 3 -82.55 -17.31 10.38
C VAL A 3 -82.03 -16.84 8.99
N ARG A 4 -81.01 -17.42 8.33
CA ARG A 4 -79.93 -18.39 8.67
C ARG A 4 -78.75 -18.26 7.64
N LEU A 5 -77.60 -18.91 7.89
CA LEU A 5 -76.59 -19.25 6.87
C LEU A 5 -76.95 -20.59 6.17
N PRO A 6 -76.32 -20.92 5.03
CA PRO A 6 -75.28 -21.96 5.11
C PRO A 6 -73.98 -21.63 4.37
N SER A 7 -72.93 -22.36 4.75
CA SER A 7 -71.53 -22.23 4.32
C SER A 7 -71.14 -23.25 3.24
N ALA A 8 -70.18 -22.89 2.36
CA ALA A 8 -69.32 -23.87 1.69
C ALA A 8 -68.00 -23.25 1.18
N PHE A 9 -66.89 -23.87 1.62
CA PHE A 9 -65.63 -24.14 0.90
C PHE A 9 -65.10 -23.18 -0.19
N GLY A 10 -63.88 -22.69 0.04
CA GLY A 10 -63.07 -21.99 -0.97
C GLY A 10 -61.64 -21.73 -0.50
N ALA A 11 -60.88 -22.79 -0.22
CA ALA A 11 -59.45 -22.64 0.10
C ALA A 11 -58.62 -22.51 -1.20
N LEU A 12 -57.83 -21.45 -1.33
CA LEU A 12 -56.65 -21.47 -2.18
C LEU A 12 -55.52 -20.67 -1.52
N MET A 13 -54.33 -21.27 -1.54
CA MET A 13 -53.08 -20.78 -0.93
C MET A 13 -52.08 -20.39 -2.03
N LEU A 14 -51.01 -19.72 -1.62
CA LEU A 14 -49.80 -19.37 -2.38
C LEU A 14 -49.94 -18.27 -3.46
N GLY A 15 -49.14 -17.20 -3.24
CA GLY A 15 -48.86 -16.12 -4.18
C GLY A 15 -47.60 -15.36 -3.77
N ALA A 16 -46.53 -16.09 -3.39
CA ALA A 16 -45.26 -15.48 -3.01
C ALA A 16 -44.61 -14.82 -4.24
N SER A 17 -44.38 -13.50 -4.20
CA SER A 17 -43.74 -12.76 -5.28
C SER A 17 -42.54 -11.98 -4.76
N CYS A 18 -41.38 -12.26 -5.33
CA CYS A 18 -40.08 -11.78 -4.85
C CYS A 18 -39.81 -10.34 -5.29
N LEU A 19 -39.38 -9.49 -4.35
CA LEU A 19 -38.59 -8.29 -4.64
C LEU A 19 -37.38 -8.23 -3.70
N LEU A 20 -36.41 -9.11 -3.98
CA LEU A 20 -35.05 -9.02 -3.46
C LEU A 20 -34.29 -7.98 -4.28
N PHE A 21 -33.99 -6.82 -3.68
CA PHE A 21 -33.01 -5.87 -4.22
C PHE A 21 -31.74 -5.87 -3.36
N THR A 22 -30.99 -6.97 -3.43
CA THR A 22 -29.62 -7.07 -2.94
C THR A 22 -28.64 -6.42 -3.92
N GLY A 23 -28.64 -5.09 -3.94
CA GLY A 23 -27.74 -4.27 -4.77
C GLY A 23 -26.37 -4.03 -4.14
N CYS A 24 -25.57 -5.08 -3.90
CA CYS A 24 -24.17 -4.91 -3.51
C CYS A 24 -23.30 -4.54 -4.71
N ALA A 25 -23.34 -3.26 -5.10
CA ALA A 25 -22.40 -2.67 -6.06
C ALA A 25 -20.99 -2.62 -5.43
N SER A 26 -20.29 -3.75 -5.45
CA SER A 26 -18.88 -3.82 -5.07
C SER A 26 -18.05 -3.12 -6.15
N VAL A 27 -17.71 -1.86 -5.87
CA VAL A 27 -16.73 -1.10 -6.67
C VAL A 27 -15.39 -1.80 -6.50
N ARG A 28 -14.96 -2.51 -7.54
CA ARG A 28 -13.60 -3.07 -7.59
C ARG A 28 -12.61 -1.92 -7.77
N PRO A 29 -11.52 -1.84 -6.98
CA PRO A 29 -10.41 -0.96 -7.31
C PRO A 29 -9.85 -1.37 -8.67
N ALA A 30 -9.39 -0.39 -9.45
CA ALA A 30 -9.20 -0.54 -10.89
C ALA A 30 -7.76 -0.91 -11.28
N ASN A 31 -7.09 -1.76 -10.48
CA ASN A 31 -5.78 -2.30 -10.85
C ASN A 31 -5.48 -3.68 -10.22
N ASP A 32 -6.05 -4.72 -10.82
CA ASP A 32 -5.94 -6.13 -10.42
C ASP A 32 -4.59 -6.80 -10.76
N LEU A 33 -3.44 -6.16 -10.45
CA LEU A 33 -2.11 -6.82 -10.54
C LEU A 33 -2.04 -8.12 -9.70
N PHE A 34 -2.87 -8.23 -8.67
CA PHE A 34 -2.85 -9.32 -7.70
C PHE A 34 -4.22 -9.98 -7.44
N ALA A 35 -5.32 -9.56 -8.07
CA ALA A 35 -6.68 -9.96 -7.63
C ALA A 35 -7.22 -11.27 -8.24
N ALA A 36 -6.37 -12.06 -8.91
CA ALA A 36 -6.76 -13.31 -9.57
C ALA A 36 -6.29 -14.59 -8.84
N THR A 37 -5.88 -14.52 -7.57
CA THR A 37 -5.60 -15.71 -6.75
C THR A 37 -5.75 -15.44 -5.26
N GLN A 38 -6.33 -16.41 -4.52
CA GLN A 38 -6.02 -16.56 -3.09
C GLN A 38 -4.56 -17.02 -3.00
N ASP A 39 -3.71 -16.10 -2.55
CA ASP A 39 -2.28 -16.07 -2.84
C ASP A 39 -1.48 -17.12 -2.03
N THR A 40 -1.45 -18.35 -2.53
CA THR A 40 -0.51 -19.42 -2.13
C THR A 40 0.67 -19.57 -3.10
N ASP A 41 0.87 -18.57 -3.97
CA ASP A 41 1.97 -18.53 -4.93
C ASP A 41 3.26 -18.08 -4.25
N ALA A 42 4.27 -18.96 -4.24
CA ALA A 42 5.55 -18.75 -3.57
C ALA A 42 6.44 -17.65 -4.21
N THR A 43 5.95 -16.95 -5.23
CA THR A 43 6.69 -15.90 -5.96
C THR A 43 6.37 -14.46 -5.54
N VAL A 44 5.39 -14.22 -4.66
CA VAL A 44 5.03 -12.86 -4.20
C VAL A 44 5.86 -12.45 -2.97
N THR A 45 6.68 -11.41 -3.11
CA THR A 45 7.32 -10.76 -1.94
C THR A 45 6.32 -9.80 -1.30
N ARG A 46 6.18 -9.86 0.04
CA ARG A 46 5.28 -8.98 0.80
C ARG A 46 6.01 -8.34 1.97
N TYR A 47 5.82 -7.03 2.15
CA TYR A 47 6.19 -6.32 3.37
C TYR A 47 4.98 -5.55 3.88
N GLN A 48 4.79 -5.50 5.19
CA GLN A 48 3.70 -4.74 5.79
C GLN A 48 4.12 -4.17 7.14
N GLY A 49 3.45 -3.10 7.55
CA GLY A 49 3.62 -2.53 8.88
C GLY A 49 3.14 -1.10 8.97
N ARG A 50 3.80 -0.30 9.81
CA ARG A 50 3.45 1.11 10.07
C ARG A 50 4.41 2.06 9.37
N PHE A 51 3.89 3.20 8.93
CA PHE A 51 4.71 4.31 8.42
C PHE A 51 4.43 5.61 9.20
N SER A 52 5.45 6.48 9.24
CA SER A 52 5.26 7.91 9.55
C SER A 52 6.15 8.75 8.63
N ALA A 53 5.54 9.66 7.87
CA ALA A 53 6.22 10.63 7.02
C ALA A 53 6.13 12.03 7.64
N ARG A 54 7.20 12.82 7.51
CA ARG A 54 7.24 14.27 7.75
C ARG A 54 7.78 14.96 6.51
N TYR A 55 7.09 16.00 6.06
CA TYR A 55 7.38 16.72 4.83
C TYR A 55 6.98 18.20 4.98
N THR A 56 7.52 19.07 4.13
CA THR A 56 7.08 20.47 4.08
C THR A 56 6.05 20.66 2.97
N GLN A 57 4.99 21.43 3.23
CA GLN A 57 4.03 21.86 2.22
C GLN A 57 3.82 23.37 2.35
N GLY A 58 4.24 24.11 1.32
CA GLY A 58 4.37 25.57 1.42
C GLY A 58 5.37 25.94 2.51
N ASN A 59 4.93 26.70 3.52
CA ASN A 59 5.75 27.12 4.66
C ASN A 59 5.43 26.36 5.96
N ALA A 60 4.70 25.23 5.89
CA ALA A 60 4.29 24.46 7.06
C ALA A 60 4.87 23.03 7.03
N GLU A 61 5.33 22.54 8.19
CA GLU A 61 5.62 21.13 8.38
C GLU A 61 4.31 20.34 8.46
N GLN A 62 4.23 19.26 7.69
CA GLN A 62 3.12 18.32 7.64
C GLN A 62 3.60 16.93 8.05
N SER A 63 2.68 16.10 8.50
CA SER A 63 2.97 14.69 8.79
C SER A 63 1.82 13.78 8.38
N ALA A 64 2.17 12.60 7.88
CA ALA A 64 1.22 11.52 7.57
C ALA A 64 1.64 10.26 8.35
N VAL A 65 0.67 9.55 8.92
CA VAL A 65 0.89 8.31 9.69
C VAL A 65 -0.14 7.28 9.30
N GLY A 66 0.21 6.00 9.41
CA GLY A 66 -0.69 4.92 9.05
C GLY A 66 -0.01 3.57 8.92
N SER A 67 -0.63 2.67 8.17
CA SER A 67 -0.04 1.38 7.77
C SER A 67 0.25 1.33 6.28
N PHE A 68 1.16 0.44 5.88
CA PHE A 68 1.48 0.17 4.49
C PHE A 68 1.41 -1.33 4.20
N LEU A 69 1.06 -1.66 2.96
CA LEU A 69 1.16 -2.99 2.38
C LEU A 69 1.93 -2.89 1.06
N TRP A 70 3.09 -3.54 1.02
CA TRP A 70 3.89 -3.73 -0.18
C TRP A 70 3.66 -5.14 -0.73
N ARG A 71 3.35 -5.25 -2.02
CA ARG A 71 3.30 -6.51 -2.78
C ARG A 71 4.17 -6.39 -4.02
N GLU A 72 4.92 -7.42 -4.32
CA GLU A 72 5.79 -7.47 -5.49
C GLU A 72 5.81 -8.86 -6.11
N ARG A 73 5.66 -8.93 -7.44
CA ARG A 73 5.77 -10.14 -8.25
C ARG A 73 6.62 -9.82 -9.49
N GLY A 74 7.91 -10.16 -9.43
CA GLY A 74 8.85 -9.85 -10.51
C GLY A 74 9.02 -8.33 -10.73
N PRO A 75 8.70 -7.79 -11.93
CA PRO A 75 8.76 -6.35 -12.18
C PRO A 75 7.58 -5.59 -11.56
N ASP A 76 6.46 -6.28 -11.26
CA ASP A 76 5.21 -5.66 -10.84
C ASP A 76 5.22 -5.38 -9.34
N VAL A 77 4.93 -4.14 -8.97
CA VAL A 77 4.96 -3.62 -7.60
C VAL A 77 3.64 -2.93 -7.29
N GLN A 78 3.16 -3.10 -6.06
CA GLN A 78 2.06 -2.32 -5.50
C GLN A 78 2.37 -1.91 -4.06
N LEU A 79 2.22 -0.62 -3.77
CA LEU A 79 2.29 -0.01 -2.46
C LEU A 79 0.92 0.58 -2.12
N GLU A 80 0.24 -0.03 -1.16
CA GLU A 80 -0.98 0.53 -0.55
C GLU A 80 -0.63 1.23 0.77
N LEU A 81 -1.13 2.45 0.93
CA LEU A 81 -1.04 3.24 2.17
C LEU A 81 -2.44 3.38 2.77
N MET A 82 -2.56 3.17 4.07
CA MET A 82 -3.83 3.22 4.82
C MET A 82 -3.70 4.12 6.05
N SER A 83 -4.78 4.79 6.42
CA SER A 83 -4.86 5.58 7.65
C SER A 83 -4.89 4.68 8.89
N PRO A 84 -4.66 5.21 10.11
CA PRO A 84 -4.78 4.44 11.35
C PRO A 84 -6.18 3.86 11.60
N LEU A 85 -7.20 4.34 10.88
CA LEU A 85 -8.59 3.86 10.92
C LEU A 85 -8.86 2.77 9.85
N GLY A 86 -7.84 2.32 9.12
CA GLY A 86 -7.97 1.29 8.08
C GLY A 86 -8.53 1.79 6.74
N GLN A 87 -8.65 3.10 6.54
CA GLN A 87 -9.07 3.67 5.26
C GLN A 87 -7.88 3.77 4.32
N THR A 88 -7.96 3.19 3.11
CA THR A 88 -6.96 3.39 2.05
C THR A 88 -6.79 4.89 1.78
N LEU A 89 -5.56 5.37 1.80
CA LEU A 89 -5.16 6.75 1.45
C LEU A 89 -4.76 6.83 -0.02
N ALA A 90 -3.96 5.86 -0.48
CA ALA A 90 -3.50 5.73 -1.84
C ALA A 90 -3.13 4.27 -2.15
N ILE A 91 -3.42 3.84 -3.38
CA ILE A 91 -2.81 2.64 -3.95
C ILE A 91 -1.92 3.08 -5.10
N VAL A 92 -0.63 2.82 -4.97
CA VAL A 92 0.39 3.07 -5.97
C VAL A 92 0.74 1.74 -6.61
N SER A 93 0.72 1.66 -7.93
CA SER A 93 1.15 0.47 -8.66
C SER A 93 2.14 0.81 -9.77
N GLN A 94 3.12 -0.05 -9.99
CA GLN A 94 4.14 0.13 -11.02
C GLN A 94 4.39 -1.20 -11.73
N ASN A 95 4.42 -1.18 -13.06
CA ASN A 95 4.72 -2.33 -13.91
C ASN A 95 5.44 -1.89 -15.20
N ASN A 96 5.67 -2.83 -16.13
CA ASN A 96 6.29 -2.54 -17.42
C ASN A 96 5.50 -1.56 -18.33
N GLN A 97 4.25 -1.22 -18.00
CA GLN A 97 3.42 -0.25 -18.73
C GLN A 97 3.42 1.15 -18.08
N GLY A 98 4.13 1.35 -16.97
CA GLY A 98 4.25 2.63 -16.25
C GLY A 98 3.71 2.57 -14.83
N ALA A 99 3.29 3.74 -14.31
CA ALA A 99 2.78 3.88 -12.95
C ALA A 99 1.32 4.32 -12.91
N THR A 100 0.57 3.80 -11.93
CA THR A 100 -0.80 4.23 -11.60
C THR A 100 -0.89 4.65 -10.14
N LEU A 101 -1.78 5.62 -9.88
CA LEU A 101 -2.20 6.04 -8.55
C LEU A 101 -3.72 6.02 -8.49
N GLU A 102 -4.25 5.31 -7.51
CA GLU A 102 -5.65 5.34 -7.12
C GLU A 102 -5.80 6.03 -5.77
N LEU A 103 -6.83 6.88 -5.66
CA LEU A 103 -7.23 7.57 -4.43
C LEU A 103 -8.72 7.31 -4.20
N PRO A 104 -9.18 7.29 -2.93
CA PRO A 104 -10.60 7.10 -2.64
C PRO A 104 -11.49 8.10 -3.37
N ASN A 105 -12.55 7.60 -4.01
CA ASN A 105 -13.56 8.38 -4.72
C ASN A 105 -13.02 9.24 -5.89
N GLN A 106 -11.85 8.93 -6.44
CA GLN A 106 -11.26 9.62 -7.59
C GLN A 106 -10.94 8.65 -8.73
N PRO A 107 -10.95 9.09 -10.00
CA PRO A 107 -10.49 8.27 -11.11
C PRO A 107 -9.00 7.96 -10.98
N ALA A 108 -8.61 6.74 -11.35
CA ALA A 108 -7.21 6.30 -11.38
C ALA A 108 -6.37 7.23 -12.28
N ARG A 109 -5.28 7.77 -11.75
CA ARG A 109 -4.32 8.61 -12.47
C ARG A 109 -3.18 7.75 -12.99
N ARG A 110 -2.68 8.06 -14.19
CA ARG A 110 -1.50 7.39 -14.79
C ARG A 110 -0.43 8.41 -15.12
N ALA A 111 0.83 8.02 -14.97
CA ALA A 111 1.99 8.83 -15.35
C ALA A 111 3.16 7.92 -15.72
N PRO A 112 4.16 8.42 -16.47
CA PRO A 112 5.43 7.72 -16.64
C PRO A 112 6.14 7.53 -15.29
N GLU A 113 6.13 8.59 -14.45
CA GLU A 113 6.80 8.62 -13.16
C GLU A 113 5.79 8.62 -12.01
N VAL A 114 5.95 7.66 -11.10
CA VAL A 114 5.10 7.47 -9.92
C VAL A 114 5.24 8.61 -8.90
N ASP A 115 6.45 9.17 -8.80
CA ASP A 115 6.81 10.21 -7.85
C ASP A 115 5.94 11.46 -7.99
N THR A 116 5.62 11.87 -9.23
CA THR A 116 4.74 13.01 -9.51
C THR A 116 3.32 12.78 -9.02
N LEU A 117 2.78 11.57 -9.23
CA LEU A 117 1.44 11.23 -8.78
C LEU A 117 1.34 11.26 -7.24
N MET A 118 2.29 10.64 -6.54
CA MET A 118 2.34 10.67 -5.08
C MET A 118 2.50 12.10 -4.57
N GLN A 119 3.36 12.89 -5.20
CA GLN A 119 3.62 14.28 -4.80
C GLN A 119 2.37 15.17 -4.89
N ASP A 120 1.60 15.05 -5.97
CA ASP A 120 0.34 15.81 -6.15
C ASP A 120 -0.74 15.41 -5.13
N ALA A 121 -0.80 14.13 -4.77
CA ALA A 121 -1.91 13.56 -4.02
C ALA A 121 -1.69 13.49 -2.50
N LEU A 122 -0.45 13.25 -2.08
CA LEU A 122 -0.07 13.00 -0.69
C LEU A 122 0.80 14.12 -0.10
N GLY A 123 1.24 15.08 -0.92
CA GLY A 123 2.19 16.12 -0.51
C GLY A 123 3.64 15.65 -0.43
N PHE A 124 3.93 14.35 -0.65
CA PHE A 124 5.28 13.79 -0.70
C PHE A 124 5.40 12.63 -1.70
N SER A 125 6.61 12.38 -2.20
CA SER A 125 6.93 11.22 -3.05
C SER A 125 7.87 10.24 -2.36
N LEU A 126 7.65 8.94 -2.55
CA LEU A 126 8.56 7.86 -2.18
C LEU A 126 9.05 7.15 -3.46
N PRO A 127 10.36 6.94 -3.64
CA PRO A 127 10.90 6.29 -4.83
C PRO A 127 10.59 4.80 -4.79
N VAL A 128 9.47 4.38 -5.38
CA VAL A 128 9.02 2.97 -5.36
C VAL A 128 10.12 2.03 -5.88
N SER A 129 10.79 2.40 -6.96
CA SER A 129 11.91 1.65 -7.53
C SER A 129 13.09 1.47 -6.58
N GLY A 130 13.46 2.50 -5.80
CA GLY A 130 14.52 2.41 -4.79
C GLY A 130 14.09 1.63 -3.56
N LEU A 131 12.87 1.89 -3.07
CA LEU A 131 12.29 1.24 -1.89
C LEU A 131 12.24 -0.29 -2.04
N ARG A 132 11.96 -0.80 -3.25
CA ARG A 132 11.98 -2.23 -3.59
C ARG A 132 13.29 -2.94 -3.21
N ASP A 133 14.41 -2.27 -3.46
CA ASP A 133 15.74 -2.82 -3.21
C ASP A 133 16.21 -2.50 -1.77
N TRP A 134 15.85 -1.33 -1.25
CA TRP A 134 16.17 -0.95 0.13
C TRP A 134 15.43 -1.80 1.17
N LEU A 135 14.19 -2.23 0.92
CA LEU A 135 13.46 -3.22 1.74
C LEU A 135 14.12 -4.61 1.76
N ARG A 136 15.03 -4.89 0.82
CA ARG A 136 15.88 -6.09 0.75
C ARG A 136 17.31 -5.85 1.23
N ALA A 137 17.57 -4.76 1.96
CA ALA A 137 18.89 -4.40 2.47
C ALA A 137 19.99 -4.32 1.38
N ARG A 138 19.65 -3.79 0.20
CA ARG A 138 20.63 -3.63 -0.89
C ARG A 138 20.42 -2.31 -1.65
N PRO A 139 21.48 -1.73 -2.24
CA PRO A 139 21.32 -0.59 -3.12
C PRO A 139 20.54 -1.00 -4.38
N ALA A 140 19.77 -0.07 -4.93
CA ALA A 140 19.12 -0.24 -6.23
C ALA A 140 20.17 -0.40 -7.34
N PRO A 141 19.96 -1.25 -8.35
CA PRO A 141 20.89 -1.42 -9.46
C PRO A 141 20.93 -0.17 -10.36
N GLY A 142 22.01 -0.03 -11.13
CA GLY A 142 22.14 0.99 -12.19
C GLY A 142 22.50 2.40 -11.73
N THR A 143 22.54 2.69 -10.42
CA THR A 143 23.00 4.00 -9.88
C THR A 143 24.04 3.79 -8.78
N PRO A 144 25.06 4.68 -8.66
CA PRO A 144 26.05 4.58 -7.59
C PRO A 144 25.42 4.69 -6.19
N ALA A 145 25.96 3.95 -5.23
CA ALA A 145 25.57 4.01 -3.84
C ALA A 145 26.80 3.94 -2.92
N ARG A 146 26.76 4.63 -1.78
CA ARG A 146 27.66 4.40 -0.66
C ARG A 146 26.94 3.55 0.38
N VAL A 147 27.60 2.49 0.88
CA VAL A 147 27.02 1.58 1.86
C VAL A 147 27.96 1.50 3.07
N ALA A 148 27.50 1.95 4.24
CA ALA A 148 28.17 1.65 5.51
C ALA A 148 27.61 0.32 6.06
N ARG A 149 28.41 -0.43 6.79
CA ARG A 149 28.03 -1.75 7.34
C ARG A 149 28.33 -1.85 8.83
N ASP A 150 27.45 -2.55 9.54
CA ASP A 150 27.63 -2.87 10.95
C ASP A 150 28.71 -3.96 11.16
N ALA A 151 28.98 -4.30 12.43
CA ALA A 151 29.93 -5.35 12.79
C ALA A 151 29.51 -6.77 12.31
N GLN A 152 28.25 -6.96 11.94
CA GLN A 152 27.69 -8.19 11.36
C GLN A 152 27.73 -8.15 9.81
N SER A 153 28.38 -7.14 9.21
CA SER A 153 28.42 -6.88 7.77
C SER A 153 27.05 -6.59 7.12
N ARG A 154 26.00 -6.34 7.89
CA ARG A 154 24.69 -5.88 7.40
C ARG A 154 24.79 -4.39 7.04
N PRO A 155 24.01 -3.87 6.08
CA PRO A 155 23.98 -2.43 5.84
C PRO A 155 23.50 -1.68 7.07
N GLU A 156 24.27 -0.71 7.53
CA GLU A 156 23.84 0.26 8.55
C GLU A 156 23.20 1.48 7.86
N THR A 157 23.85 1.97 6.79
CA THR A 157 23.32 3.03 5.93
C THR A 157 23.53 2.73 4.44
N ILE A 158 22.61 3.21 3.61
CA ILE A 158 22.76 3.31 2.16
C ILE A 158 22.47 4.76 1.76
N GLU A 159 23.46 5.43 1.16
CA GLU A 159 23.31 6.73 0.51
C GLU A 159 23.22 6.51 -1.00
N GLN A 160 22.08 6.83 -1.61
CA GLN A 160 21.81 6.60 -3.03
C GLN A 160 20.71 7.54 -3.55
N ASN A 161 20.87 8.10 -4.75
CA ASN A 161 19.86 8.93 -5.44
C ASN A 161 19.29 10.09 -4.59
N GLY A 162 20.14 10.72 -3.76
CA GLY A 162 19.74 11.81 -2.85
C GLY A 162 19.01 11.37 -1.57
N TRP A 163 18.87 10.05 -1.36
CA TRP A 163 18.32 9.46 -0.15
C TRP A 163 19.42 8.88 0.74
N THR A 164 19.21 9.00 2.05
CA THR A 164 19.92 8.24 3.08
C THR A 164 18.93 7.29 3.73
N VAL A 165 19.16 5.98 3.58
CA VAL A 165 18.40 4.91 4.24
C VAL A 165 19.20 4.41 5.42
N ARG A 166 18.63 4.42 6.62
CA ARG A 166 19.23 3.90 7.86
C ARG A 166 18.50 2.65 8.31
N TYR A 167 19.22 1.56 8.56
CA TYR A 167 18.66 0.28 8.99
C TYR A 167 18.73 0.18 10.51
N VAL A 168 17.67 0.65 11.19
CA VAL A 168 17.74 0.99 12.63
C VAL A 168 17.38 -0.17 13.55
N ALA A 169 16.66 -1.17 13.05
CA ALA A 169 16.36 -2.37 13.83
C ALA A 169 16.28 -3.60 12.93
N TRP A 170 16.80 -4.71 13.46
CA TRP A 170 16.83 -6.03 12.85
C TRP A 170 16.23 -7.05 13.82
N THR A 171 15.74 -8.16 13.30
CA THR A 171 15.50 -9.40 14.06
C THR A 171 16.29 -10.51 13.38
N ASP A 172 16.88 -11.39 14.17
CA ASP A 172 17.72 -12.48 13.71
C ASP A 172 17.08 -13.79 14.22
N ASP A 173 15.98 -14.20 13.58
CA ASP A 173 15.09 -15.29 14.07
C ASP A 173 15.76 -16.67 13.96
N ALA A 174 16.73 -16.79 13.04
CA ALA A 174 17.64 -17.92 12.89
C ALA A 174 19.01 -17.42 12.38
N PRO A 175 20.11 -18.17 12.56
CA PRO A 175 21.42 -17.80 12.01
C PRO A 175 21.36 -17.61 10.49
N GLY A 176 21.56 -16.38 10.03
CA GLY A 176 21.48 -16.00 8.60
C GLY A 176 20.12 -15.46 8.13
N ASP A 177 19.06 -15.51 8.94
CA ASP A 177 17.75 -14.93 8.64
C ASP A 177 17.59 -13.54 9.30
N ALA A 178 18.46 -12.61 8.90
CA ALA A 178 18.45 -11.24 9.40
C ALA A 178 17.38 -10.41 8.67
N ARG A 179 16.30 -10.04 9.38
CA ARG A 179 15.15 -9.33 8.82
C ARG A 179 15.03 -7.92 9.38
N ILE A 180 14.76 -6.95 8.52
CA ILE A 180 14.60 -5.55 8.92
C ILE A 180 13.31 -5.39 9.73
N ARG A 181 13.40 -4.85 10.95
CA ARG A 181 12.26 -4.40 11.77
C ARG A 181 11.96 -2.92 11.59
N ARG A 182 12.97 -2.09 11.31
CA ARG A 182 12.79 -0.65 11.06
C ARG A 182 13.83 -0.10 10.10
N LEU A 183 13.37 0.70 9.14
CA LEU A 183 14.21 1.60 8.35
C LEU A 183 13.69 3.04 8.47
N ASP A 184 14.61 3.98 8.63
CA ASP A 184 14.35 5.42 8.60
C ASP A 184 15.01 5.97 7.31
N LEU A 185 14.19 6.49 6.38
CA LEU A 185 14.60 7.08 5.10
C LEU A 185 14.58 8.61 5.20
N GLU A 186 15.57 9.27 4.63
CA GLU A 186 15.69 10.73 4.64
C GLU A 186 16.14 11.25 3.27
N ARG A 187 15.42 12.25 2.74
CA ARG A 187 15.78 13.04 1.57
C ARG A 187 15.87 14.50 2.02
N PRO A 188 17.07 15.07 2.23
CA PRO A 188 17.21 16.43 2.77
C PRO A 188 16.87 17.52 1.75
N GLN A 189 16.90 17.21 0.45
CA GLN A 189 16.57 18.13 -0.64
C GLN A 189 15.62 17.46 -1.65
N GLY A 190 14.54 18.15 -2.00
CA GLY A 190 13.54 17.72 -2.96
C GLY A 190 12.63 18.89 -3.36
N ALA A 191 11.71 18.66 -4.30
CA ALA A 191 10.84 19.70 -4.85
C ALA A 191 10.01 20.47 -3.80
N ASN A 192 9.70 19.82 -2.67
CA ASN A 192 8.96 20.40 -1.54
C ASN A 192 9.78 20.35 -0.23
N GLY A 193 11.10 20.54 -0.32
CA GLY A 193 11.99 20.56 0.83
C GLY A 193 12.33 19.16 1.39
N PRO A 194 12.69 19.06 2.68
CA PRO A 194 13.12 17.82 3.29
C PRO A 194 11.96 16.85 3.51
N LEU A 195 12.24 15.56 3.38
CA LEU A 195 11.30 14.46 3.61
C LEU A 195 11.98 13.40 4.49
N THR A 196 11.35 13.06 5.61
CA THR A 196 11.73 11.93 6.46
C THR A 196 10.60 10.93 6.50
N VAL A 197 10.88 9.65 6.23
CA VAL A 197 9.90 8.56 6.32
C VAL A 197 10.46 7.44 7.16
N ARG A 198 9.73 7.05 8.20
CA ARG A 198 10.01 5.85 8.99
C ARG A 198 9.07 4.73 8.55
N LEU A 199 9.62 3.55 8.33
CA LEU A 199 8.88 2.31 8.13
C LEU A 199 9.24 1.34 9.26
N VAL A 200 8.23 0.84 9.97
CA VAL A 200 8.34 -0.22 10.98
C VAL A 200 7.63 -1.45 10.41
N LEU A 201 8.37 -2.54 10.20
CA LEU A 201 7.84 -3.78 9.64
C LEU A 201 7.28 -4.65 10.77
N ASP A 202 6.12 -5.23 10.53
CA ASP A 202 5.42 -6.02 11.56
C ASP A 202 5.94 -7.46 11.69
N GLN A 203 6.51 -8.03 10.62
CA GLN A 203 7.01 -9.43 10.48
C GLN A 203 6.00 -10.47 10.96
#